data_AF-A0A835T813-F1
#
_entry.id   AF-A0A835T813-F1
#
_cell.length_a   1.000
_cell.length_b   1.000
_cell.length_c   1.000
_cell.angle_alpha   90.00
_cell.angle_beta   90.00
_cell.angle_gamma   90.00
#
_symmetry.space_group_name_H-M   'P 1'
#
loop_
_entity.id
_entity.type
_entity.pdbx_description
1 polymer ?
#
loop_
_entity_poly.entity_id
_entity_poly.type
_entity_poly.pdbx_seq_one_letter_code
_entity_poly.pdbx_strand_id
1 'polypeptide(L)'
;MLRGERAKAAGGQVEPQAAGGATNSFRHGRRPTHRDAWGQRTESSGGHPQERERSRLQAEVDSVRAAADAAAAAASSEAAELRRQLGAAAESAERQQGELVAALAKHQREAAEERSRLQAEVDSVRAAADSAAAAASSEAAELRR
;
A
#
# COMPACT_ATOMS: atom_id res chain seq x y z
N MET A 1 21.65 11.59 -23.99
CA MET A 1 22.62 12.30 -23.12
C MET A 1 21.94 12.63 -21.80
N LEU A 2 22.13 11.81 -20.76
CA LEU A 2 21.90 12.19 -19.37
C LEU A 2 23.00 11.51 -18.54
N ARG A 3 23.81 12.34 -17.88
CA ARG A 3 24.87 11.94 -16.94
C ARG A 3 24.23 11.54 -15.63
N GLY A 4 24.73 10.47 -15.00
CA GLY A 4 24.36 10.07 -13.66
C GLY A 4 25.48 9.22 -13.06
N GLU A 5 26.35 9.89 -12.31
CA GLU A 5 27.46 9.31 -11.55
C GLU A 5 26.99 8.53 -10.31
N ARG A 6 27.94 7.76 -9.73
CA ARG A 6 27.99 7.13 -8.38
C ARG A 6 27.50 5.67 -8.34
N ALA A 7 28.14 4.72 -7.66
CA ALA A 7 29.30 4.74 -6.77
C ALA A 7 30.02 3.38 -6.83
N LYS A 8 31.35 3.41 -6.71
CA LYS A 8 32.23 2.26 -6.51
C LYS A 8 31.83 1.49 -5.24
N ALA A 9 31.46 0.22 -5.38
CA ALA A 9 31.41 -0.72 -4.28
C ALA A 9 32.84 -1.16 -3.94
N ALA A 10 33.39 -0.65 -2.83
CA ALA A 10 34.62 -1.16 -2.25
C ALA A 10 34.27 -2.23 -1.21
N GLY A 11 34.28 -3.49 -1.64
CA GLY A 11 34.30 -4.64 -0.75
C GLY A 11 35.69 -4.78 -0.13
N GLY A 12 35.80 -4.49 1.17
CA GLY A 12 37.00 -4.74 1.97
C GLY A 12 36.79 -5.99 2.82
N GLN A 13 37.36 -7.10 2.38
CA GLN A 13 37.52 -8.34 3.14
C GLN A 13 38.37 -8.12 4.39
N VAL A 14 38.05 -8.90 5.41
CA VAL A 14 38.65 -8.94 6.74
C VAL A 14 39.66 -10.10 6.82
N GLU A 15 40.74 -9.85 7.61
CA GLU A 15 41.67 -10.81 8.28
C GLU A 15 42.89 -11.41 7.53
N PRO A 16 43.95 -11.91 8.25
CA PRO A 16 44.66 -11.39 9.44
C PRO A 16 46.22 -11.50 9.39
N GLN A 17 46.87 -10.87 10.39
CA GLN A 17 48.16 -11.18 11.06
C GLN A 17 49.47 -11.40 10.27
N ALA A 18 50.49 -10.58 10.60
CA ALA A 18 51.83 -11.09 10.96
C ALA A 18 52.65 -10.06 11.78
N ALA A 19 53.02 -10.48 13.00
CA ALA A 19 54.25 -10.21 13.75
C ALA A 19 54.90 -8.81 13.70
N GLY A 20 54.55 -7.96 14.66
CA GLY A 20 55.38 -6.84 15.12
C GLY A 20 55.99 -7.17 16.48
N GLY A 21 57.32 -7.22 16.54
CA GLY A 21 58.11 -7.73 17.66
C GLY A 21 57.88 -7.05 19.00
N ALA A 22 58.01 -7.87 20.05
CA ALA A 22 58.07 -7.45 21.43
C ALA A 22 59.29 -6.54 21.68
N THR A 23 59.04 -5.31 22.12
CA THR A 23 59.99 -4.60 22.98
C THR A 23 59.36 -4.43 24.36
N ASN A 24 59.78 -5.34 25.24
CA ASN A 24 59.47 -5.32 26.65
C ASN A 24 60.07 -4.04 27.27
N SER A 25 59.23 -3.08 27.63
CA SER A 25 59.60 -1.90 28.41
C SER A 25 58.73 -1.81 29.64
N PHE A 26 59.00 -2.69 30.61
CA PHE A 26 58.55 -2.52 31.99
C PHE A 26 59.18 -1.24 32.55
N ARG A 27 58.44 -0.12 32.51
CA ARG A 27 58.80 1.10 33.24
C ARG A 27 57.70 1.39 34.26
N HIS A 28 57.91 0.92 35.48
CA HIS A 28 57.17 1.45 36.62
C HIS A 28 57.50 2.94 36.77
N GLY A 29 56.46 3.77 36.89
CA GLY A 29 56.58 5.05 37.58
C GLY A 29 56.15 6.29 36.80
N ARG A 30 55.10 6.90 37.35
CA ARG A 30 54.68 8.32 37.30
C ARG A 30 53.74 8.71 36.17
N ARG A 31 52.49 8.98 36.57
CA ARG A 31 51.51 9.78 35.82
C ARG A 31 52.13 11.15 35.50
N PRO A 32 52.01 11.69 34.27
CA PRO A 32 52.40 13.06 33.99
C PRO A 32 51.38 13.99 34.64
N THR A 33 51.76 14.67 35.71
CA THR A 33 50.98 15.79 36.27
C THR A 33 51.42 17.06 35.55
N HIS A 34 50.59 17.59 34.66
CA HIS A 34 50.75 18.97 34.22
C HIS A 34 50.30 19.86 35.38
N ARG A 35 51.18 20.76 35.84
CA ARG A 35 50.83 21.84 36.77
C ARG A 35 50.63 23.08 35.93
N ASP A 36 49.53 23.78 36.17
CA ASP A 36 49.33 25.10 35.59
C ASP A 36 50.26 26.10 36.31
N ALA A 37 50.36 27.33 35.78
CA ALA A 37 51.26 28.38 36.27
C ALA A 37 51.11 28.74 37.78
N TRP A 38 50.06 28.24 38.44
CA TRP A 38 49.76 28.44 39.86
C TRP A 38 49.94 27.18 40.72
N GLY A 39 50.55 26.13 40.19
CA GLY A 39 50.94 24.94 40.96
C GLY A 39 49.78 24.03 41.38
N GLN A 40 48.56 24.30 40.92
CA GLN A 40 47.40 23.42 41.06
C GLN A 40 47.54 22.20 40.14
N ARG A 41 47.16 21.01 40.63
CA ARG A 41 47.02 19.81 39.80
C ARG A 41 45.75 19.95 38.98
N THR A 42 45.87 20.22 37.68
CA THR A 42 44.78 19.96 36.75
C THR A 42 44.84 18.49 36.38
N GLU A 43 44.05 17.68 37.11
CA GLU A 43 43.71 16.38 36.59
C GLU A 43 42.94 16.63 35.30
N SER A 44 43.57 16.36 34.15
CA SER A 44 42.84 16.22 32.90
C SER A 44 41.90 15.05 33.08
N SER A 45 40.69 15.37 33.56
CA SER A 45 39.61 14.45 33.82
C SER A 45 39.08 13.97 32.49
N GLY A 46 39.84 13.10 31.82
CA GLY A 46 39.25 12.16 30.88
C GLY A 46 38.19 11.40 31.66
N GLY A 47 36.91 11.75 31.46
CA GLY A 47 35.79 11.31 32.28
C GLY A 47 35.86 9.81 32.63
N HIS A 48 35.47 9.49 33.86
CA HIS A 48 35.53 8.13 34.42
C HIS A 48 34.93 7.12 33.42
N PRO A 49 35.51 5.92 33.25
CA PRO A 49 35.00 4.90 32.32
C PRO A 49 33.48 4.65 32.44
N GLN A 50 32.96 4.68 33.67
CA GLN A 50 31.54 4.54 33.98
C GLN A 50 30.68 5.69 33.43
N GLU A 51 31.20 6.91 33.40
CA GLU A 51 30.50 8.09 32.86
C GLU A 51 30.44 8.06 31.33
N ARG A 52 31.50 7.54 30.68
CA ARG A 52 31.51 7.29 29.22
C ARG A 52 30.53 6.20 28.84
N GLU A 53 30.48 5.11 29.60
CA GLU A 53 29.53 4.02 29.39
C GLU A 53 28.08 4.49 29.59
N ARG A 54 27.81 5.24 30.67
CA ARG A 54 26.51 5.87 30.89
C ARG A 54 26.10 6.78 29.73
N SER A 55 27.03 7.59 29.22
CA SER A 55 26.77 8.49 28.08
C SER A 55 26.46 7.70 26.80
N ARG A 56 27.16 6.59 26.55
CA ARG A 56 26.90 5.70 25.41
C ARG A 56 25.52 5.04 25.52
N LEU A 57 25.20 4.46 26.68
CA LEU A 57 23.91 3.81 26.89
C LEU A 57 22.76 4.81 26.80
N GLN A 58 22.94 6.04 27.28
CA GLN A 58 21.95 7.10 27.12
C GLN A 58 21.71 7.43 25.63
N ALA A 59 22.78 7.58 24.85
CA ALA A 59 22.65 7.81 23.40
C ALA A 59 21.95 6.64 22.68
N GLU A 60 22.19 5.40 23.11
CA GLU A 60 21.52 4.22 22.57
C GLU A 60 20.03 4.18 22.93
N VAL A 61 19.68 4.52 24.18
CA VAL A 61 18.28 4.68 24.61
C VAL A 61 17.57 5.75 23.81
N ASP A 62 18.21 6.91 23.61
CA ASP A 62 17.62 8.02 22.85
C ASP A 62 17.44 7.66 21.37
N SER A 63 18.40 6.93 20.79
CA SER A 63 18.29 6.38 19.42
C SER A 63 17.13 5.40 19.28
N VAL A 64 16.98 4.46 20.22
CA VAL A 64 15.88 3.49 20.21
C VAL A 64 14.52 4.18 20.39
N ARG A 65 14.44 5.18 21.27
CA ARG A 65 13.21 5.98 21.43
C ARG A 65 12.85 6.71 20.14
N ALA A 66 13.80 7.39 19.51
CA ALA A 66 13.56 8.07 18.25
C ALA A 66 13.12 7.10 17.13
N ALA A 67 13.71 5.90 17.06
CA ALA A 67 13.30 4.88 16.11
C ALA A 67 11.88 4.36 16.40
N ALA A 68 11.54 4.15 17.67
CA ALA A 68 10.20 3.72 18.08
C ALA A 68 9.13 4.78 17.76
N ASP A 69 9.42 6.05 18.03
CA ASP A 69 8.52 7.17 17.71
C ASP A 69 8.31 7.30 16.19
N ALA A 70 9.38 7.15 15.40
CA ALA A 70 9.29 7.15 13.95
C ALA A 70 8.45 5.98 13.41
N ALA A 71 8.64 4.77 13.97
CA ALA A 71 7.86 3.60 13.59
C ALA A 71 6.38 3.76 13.95
N ALA A 72 6.07 4.32 15.13
CA ALA A 72 4.69 4.59 15.55
C ALA A 72 4.01 5.62 14.63
N ALA A 73 4.73 6.69 14.25
CA ALA A 73 4.22 7.68 13.31
C ALA A 73 3.95 7.08 11.92
N ALA A 74 4.87 6.25 11.41
CA ALA A 74 4.69 5.56 10.13
C ALA A 74 3.48 4.62 10.16
N ALA A 75 3.35 3.79 11.20
CA ALA A 75 2.22 2.88 11.37
C ALA A 75 0.89 3.64 11.49
N SER A 76 0.86 4.77 12.21
CA SER A 76 -0.33 5.60 12.32
C SER A 76 -0.73 6.20 10.96
N SER A 77 0.25 6.64 10.16
CA SER A 77 0.00 7.16 8.82
C SER A 77 -0.55 6.08 7.89
N GLU A 78 0.05 4.89 7.91
CA GLU A 78 -0.39 3.75 7.10
C GLU A 78 -1.81 3.32 7.49
N ALA A 79 -2.11 3.23 8.79
CA ALA A 79 -3.45 2.90 9.27
C ALA A 79 -4.50 3.94 8.83
N ALA A 80 -4.15 5.23 8.83
CA ALA A 80 -5.03 6.28 8.33
C ALA A 80 -5.29 6.13 6.82
N GLU A 81 -4.25 5.83 6.04
CA GLU A 81 -4.36 5.64 4.60
C GLU A 81 -5.19 4.40 4.25
N LEU A 82 -4.94 3.26 4.91
CA LEU A 82 -5.73 2.04 4.73
C LEU A 82 -7.21 2.24 5.08
N ARG A 83 -7.52 3.01 6.14
CA ARG A 83 -8.91 3.37 6.48
C ARG A 83 -9.57 4.20 5.39
N ARG A 84 -8.86 5.17 4.81
CA ARG A 84 -9.36 5.97 3.68
C ARG A 84 -9.63 5.11 2.45
N GLN A 85 -8.70 4.22 2.11
CA GLN A 85 -8.83 3.31 0.97
C GLN A 85 -10.01 2.35 1.16
N LEU A 86 -10.18 1.81 2.37
CA LEU A 86 -11.31 0.94 2.71
C LEU A 86 -12.64 1.67 2.57
N GLY A 87 -12.73 2.91 3.08
CA GLY A 87 -13.94 3.74 2.94
C GLY A 87 -14.27 4.02 1.47
N ALA A 88 -13.29 4.43 0.68
CA ALA A 88 -13.48 4.69 -0.75
C ALA A 88 -13.90 3.43 -1.53
N ALA A 89 -13.33 2.28 -1.20
CA ALA A 89 -13.69 1.01 -1.82
C ALA A 89 -15.14 0.59 -1.46
N ALA A 90 -15.55 0.77 -0.21
CA ALA A 90 -16.92 0.49 0.23
C ALA A 90 -17.94 1.38 -0.50
N GLU A 91 -17.70 2.70 -0.55
CA GLU A 91 -18.57 3.63 -1.28
C GLU A 91 -18.65 3.28 -2.77
N SER A 92 -17.53 2.90 -3.39
CA SER A 92 -17.50 2.48 -4.79
C SER A 92 -18.33 1.22 -5.01
N ALA A 93 -18.22 0.23 -4.12
CA ALA A 93 -18.97 -1.03 -4.22
C ALA A 93 -20.48 -0.80 -4.05
N GLU A 94 -20.89 0.01 -3.08
CA GLU A 94 -22.30 0.38 -2.87
C GLU A 94 -22.89 1.09 -4.09
N ARG A 95 -22.12 2.01 -4.70
CA ARG A 95 -22.54 2.74 -5.90
C ARG A 95 -22.72 1.79 -7.09
N GLN A 96 -21.75 0.91 -7.33
CA GLN A 96 -21.82 -0.10 -8.39
C GLN A 96 -23.00 -1.07 -8.19
N GLN A 97 -23.24 -1.49 -6.95
CA GLN A 97 -24.40 -2.33 -6.63
C GLN A 97 -25.71 -1.59 -6.97
N GLY A 98 -25.83 -0.33 -6.58
CA GLY A 98 -27.00 0.50 -6.90
C GLY A 98 -27.23 0.63 -8.41
N GLU A 99 -26.17 0.88 -9.18
CA GLU A 99 -26.21 0.96 -10.64
C GLU A 99 -26.66 -0.36 -11.27
N LEU A 100 -26.11 -1.49 -10.82
CA LEU A 100 -26.48 -2.82 -11.32
C LEU A 100 -27.93 -3.17 -11.02
N VAL A 101 -28.41 -2.87 -9.81
CA VAL A 101 -29.82 -3.09 -9.43
C VAL A 101 -30.74 -2.23 -10.30
N ALA A 102 -30.39 -0.96 -10.52
CA ALA A 102 -31.17 -0.06 -11.36
C ALA A 102 -31.19 -0.53 -12.83
N ALA A 103 -30.04 -0.95 -13.37
CA ALA A 103 -29.94 -1.48 -14.73
C ALA A 103 -30.75 -2.76 -14.89
N LEU A 104 -30.69 -3.68 -13.92
CA LEU A 104 -31.47 -4.91 -13.93
C LEU A 104 -32.99 -4.61 -13.93
N ALA A 105 -33.44 -3.71 -13.06
CA ALA A 105 -34.84 -3.31 -13.00
C ALA A 105 -35.32 -2.67 -14.31
N LYS A 106 -34.47 -1.85 -14.94
CA LYS A 106 -34.74 -1.26 -16.25
C LYS A 106 -34.89 -2.33 -17.32
N HIS A 107 -33.94 -3.24 -17.45
CA HIS A 107 -33.99 -4.31 -18.45
C HIS A 107 -35.17 -5.27 -18.25
N GLN A 108 -35.55 -5.56 -17.01
CA GLN A 108 -36.74 -6.37 -16.73
C GLN A 108 -38.03 -5.70 -17.22
N ARG A 109 -38.16 -4.38 -17.05
CA ARG A 109 -39.30 -3.62 -17.56
C ARG A 109 -39.31 -3.58 -19.08
N GLU A 110 -38.18 -3.24 -19.71
CA GLU A 110 -38.04 -3.22 -21.17
C GLU A 110 -38.38 -4.58 -21.78
N ALA A 111 -37.89 -5.67 -21.20
CA ALA A 111 -38.20 -7.02 -21.66
C ALA A 111 -39.70 -7.38 -21.50
N ALA A 112 -40.34 -6.93 -20.42
CA ALA A 112 -41.76 -7.17 -20.20
C ALA A 112 -42.63 -6.38 -21.20
N GLU A 113 -42.28 -5.12 -21.46
CA GLU A 113 -42.93 -4.26 -22.45
C GLU A 113 -42.78 -4.83 -23.86
N GLU A 114 -41.56 -5.21 -24.25
CA GLU A 114 -41.30 -5.80 -25.57
C GLU A 114 -42.05 -7.13 -25.74
N ARG A 115 -42.06 -7.99 -24.71
CA ARG A 115 -42.86 -9.22 -24.73
C ARG A 115 -44.35 -8.92 -24.94
N SER A 116 -44.90 -7.91 -24.26
CA SER A 116 -46.30 -7.52 -24.41
C SER A 116 -46.59 -7.03 -25.83
N ARG A 117 -45.68 -6.25 -26.41
CA ARG A 117 -45.79 -5.75 -27.78
C ARG A 117 -45.76 -6.89 -28.80
N LEU A 118 -44.76 -7.77 -28.71
CA LEU A 118 -44.64 -8.91 -29.62
C LEU A 118 -45.84 -9.85 -29.51
N GLN A 119 -46.38 -10.04 -28.30
CA GLN A 119 -47.61 -10.82 -28.11
C GLN A 119 -48.80 -10.18 -28.85
N ALA A 120 -48.97 -8.86 -28.72
CA ALA A 120 -50.03 -8.14 -29.44
C ALA A 120 -49.85 -8.22 -30.97
N GLU A 121 -48.62 -8.14 -31.47
CA GLU A 121 -48.33 -8.32 -32.90
C GLU A 121 -48.67 -9.74 -33.37
N VAL A 122 -48.30 -10.77 -32.59
CA VAL A 122 -48.66 -12.17 -32.88
C VAL A 122 -50.17 -12.36 -32.92
N ASP A 123 -50.90 -11.81 -31.95
CA ASP A 123 -52.35 -11.94 -31.89
C ASP A 123 -53.02 -11.20 -33.06
N SER A 124 -52.50 -10.04 -33.46
CA SER A 124 -52.94 -9.32 -34.65
C SER A 124 -52.71 -10.12 -35.94
N VAL A 125 -51.54 -10.76 -36.10
CA VAL A 125 -51.24 -11.58 -37.28
C VAL A 125 -52.14 -12.81 -37.33
N ARG A 126 -52.40 -13.47 -36.20
CA ARG A 126 -53.32 -14.61 -36.12
C ARG A 126 -54.73 -14.22 -36.53
N ALA A 127 -55.26 -13.12 -35.98
CA ALA A 127 -56.59 -12.63 -36.32
C ALA A 127 -56.71 -12.30 -37.82
N ALA A 128 -55.68 -11.68 -38.41
CA ALA A 128 -55.65 -11.40 -39.85
C ALA A 128 -55.62 -12.68 -40.70
N ALA A 129 -54.83 -13.68 -40.30
CA ALA A 129 -54.75 -14.96 -40.99
C ALA A 129 -56.08 -15.74 -40.92
N ASP A 130 -56.72 -15.77 -39.75
CA ASP A 130 -58.03 -16.41 -39.56
C ASP A 130 -59.10 -15.73 -40.41
N SER A 131 -59.11 -14.39 -40.45
CA SER A 131 -60.01 -13.62 -41.30
C SER A 131 -59.78 -13.89 -42.79
N ALA A 132 -58.52 -13.98 -43.23
CA ALA A 132 -58.18 -14.29 -44.63
C ALA A 132 -58.60 -15.72 -45.01
N ALA A 133 -58.40 -16.69 -44.11
CA ALA A 133 -58.82 -18.07 -44.32
C ALA A 133 -60.35 -18.21 -44.40
N ALA A 134 -61.09 -17.46 -43.58
CA ALA A 134 -62.54 -17.41 -43.63
C ALA A 134 -63.04 -16.80 -44.95
N ALA A 135 -62.45 -15.69 -45.39
CA ALA A 135 -62.79 -15.05 -46.67
C ALA A 135 -62.55 -15.98 -47.86
N ALA A 136 -61.37 -16.62 -47.91
CA ALA A 136 -61.04 -17.58 -48.97
C ALA A 136 -61.99 -18.79 -48.98
N SER A 137 -62.40 -19.27 -47.81
CA SER A 137 -63.37 -20.36 -47.69
C SER A 137 -64.76 -19.96 -48.19
N SER A 138 -65.19 -18.73 -47.93
CA SER A 138 -66.46 -18.19 -48.45
C SER A 138 -66.45 -18.07 -49.96
N GLU A 139 -65.39 -17.48 -50.53
CA GLU A 139 -65.22 -17.33 -51.98
C GLU A 139 -65.21 -18.70 -52.69
N ALA A 140 -64.49 -19.69 -52.13
CA ALA A 140 -64.49 -21.04 -52.66
C ALA A 140 -65.86 -21.74 -52.61
N ALA A 141 -66.71 -21.41 -51.62
CA ALA A 141 -68.06 -21.94 -51.53
C ALA A 141 -69.01 -21.29 -52.54
N GLU A 142 -68.84 -20.00 -52.82
CA GLU A 142 -69.61 -19.27 -53.84
C GLU A 142 -69.31 -19.79 -55.24
N LEU A 143 -68.04 -20.05 -55.57
CA LEU A 143 -67.64 -20.59 -56.88
C LEU A 143 -68.15 -22.02 -57.16
N ARG A 144 -68.62 -22.74 -56.15
CA ARG A 144 -69.14 -24.11 -56.28
C ARG A 144 -70.66 -24.18 -56.46
N ARG A 145 -71.39 -23.07 -56.34
CA ARG A 145 -72.84 -23.00 -56.55
C ARG A 145 -73.18 -22.67 -58.00
#